data_AF-A0A2Z7CVJ0-F1
#
_entry.id   AF-A0A2Z7CVJ0-F1
#
_cell.length_a   1.000
_cell.length_b   1.000
_cell.length_c   1.000
_cell.angle_alpha   90.00
_cell.angle_beta   90.00
_cell.angle_gamma   90.00
#
_symmetry.space_group_name_H-M   'P 1'
#
loop_
_entity.id
_entity.type
_entity.pdbx_description
1 polymer ?
#
loop_
_entity_poly.entity_id
_entity_poly.type
_entity_poly.pdbx_seq_one_letter_code
_entity_poly.pdbx_strand_id
1 'polypeptide(L)'
;MASKNTSQLSSSVLTLCDQQKLIMKLNIFKIQGTDKCGNPILQIFGKLFPGRVVSVEAVMKYLEEEIFPGLNGKKFSVVYMNSGVTRAENFPGIFALRWLYKAIPVEVRDNLESVYIVLGITTWPRPLRGIKIRD
;
A
#
# COMPACT_ATOMS: atom_id res chain seq x y z
N MET A 1 6.71 23.04 -47.52
CA MET A 1 7.43 21.99 -46.78
C MET A 1 7.43 22.35 -45.30
N ALA A 2 6.56 21.72 -44.52
CA ALA A 2 6.57 21.82 -43.06
C ALA A 2 5.82 20.61 -42.50
N SER A 3 6.54 19.51 -42.27
CA SER A 3 6.01 18.39 -41.50
C SER A 3 6.42 18.60 -40.04
N LYS A 4 5.42 18.74 -39.18
CA LYS A 4 5.53 19.06 -37.76
C LYS A 4 6.07 17.83 -37.01
N ASN A 5 7.26 17.96 -36.44
CA ASN A 5 7.75 17.06 -35.40
C ASN A 5 6.86 17.20 -34.16
N THR A 6 6.09 16.16 -33.86
CA THR A 6 5.36 16.04 -32.60
C THR A 6 5.96 14.85 -31.86
N SER A 7 6.98 15.13 -31.06
CA SER A 7 7.50 14.20 -30.05
C SER A 7 6.40 13.95 -29.02
N GLN A 8 5.61 12.90 -29.25
CA GLN A 8 4.73 12.32 -28.24
C GLN A 8 5.59 11.79 -27.08
N LEU A 9 5.46 12.41 -25.90
CA LEU A 9 5.87 11.83 -24.62
C LEU A 9 5.10 10.52 -24.42
N SER A 10 5.71 9.38 -24.74
CA SER A 10 5.23 8.08 -24.30
C SER A 10 5.66 7.89 -22.84
N SER A 11 4.77 8.22 -21.91
CA SER A 11 4.82 7.63 -20.57
C SER A 11 4.63 6.12 -20.76
N SER A 12 5.71 5.37 -20.87
CA SER A 12 5.67 3.92 -21.05
C SER A 12 4.90 3.31 -19.89
N VAL A 13 3.72 2.78 -20.19
CA VAL A 13 2.96 1.98 -19.24
C VAL A 13 3.84 0.78 -18.89
N LEU A 14 4.25 0.67 -17.64
CA LEU A 14 5.08 -0.46 -17.18
C LEU A 14 4.32 -1.77 -17.41
N THR A 15 5.03 -2.81 -17.84
CA THR A 15 4.44 -4.14 -17.97
C THR A 15 4.07 -4.69 -16.60
N LEU A 16 3.15 -5.68 -16.54
CA LEU A 16 2.78 -6.32 -15.27
C LEU A 16 3.99 -6.91 -14.53
N CYS A 17 4.91 -7.55 -15.26
CA CYS A 17 6.13 -8.12 -14.69
C CYS A 17 7.04 -7.04 -14.08
N ASP A 18 7.19 -5.89 -14.75
CA ASP A 18 8.00 -4.78 -14.22
C ASP A 18 7.34 -4.15 -12.98
N GLN A 19 6.01 -4.08 -12.96
CA GLN A 19 5.26 -3.64 -11.78
C GLN A 19 5.45 -4.60 -10.60
N GLN A 20 5.40 -5.92 -10.81
CA GLN A 20 5.67 -6.91 -9.76
C GLN A 20 7.11 -6.81 -9.24
N LYS A 21 8.10 -6.67 -10.13
CA LYS A 21 9.51 -6.43 -9.74
C LYS A 21 9.65 -5.15 -8.92
N LEU A 22 8.91 -4.10 -9.25
CA LEU A 22 8.91 -2.86 -8.50
C LEU A 22 8.33 -3.05 -7.10
N ILE A 23 7.19 -3.75 -6.97
CA ILE A 23 6.58 -4.09 -5.67
C ILE A 23 7.57 -4.85 -4.79
N MET A 24 8.21 -5.88 -5.35
CA MET A 24 9.22 -6.69 -4.67
C MET A 24 10.41 -5.84 -4.22
N LYS A 25 10.97 -5.03 -5.12
CA LYS A 25 12.13 -4.17 -4.84
C LYS A 25 11.85 -3.15 -3.73
N LEU A 26 10.64 -2.57 -3.74
CA LEU A 26 10.20 -1.60 -2.74
C LEU A 26 9.84 -2.24 -1.41
N ASN A 27 9.76 -3.58 -1.34
CA ASN A 27 9.52 -4.32 -0.11
C ASN A 27 8.27 -3.83 0.64
N ILE A 28 7.21 -3.55 -0.14
CA ILE A 28 5.94 -2.99 0.35
C ILE A 28 5.23 -3.95 1.30
N PHE A 29 5.27 -5.23 0.96
CA PHE A 29 4.65 -6.32 1.71
C PHE A 29 5.74 -7.16 2.35
N LYS A 30 5.65 -7.40 3.66
CA LYS A 30 6.57 -8.28 4.39
C LYS A 30 5.82 -9.12 5.39
N ILE A 31 6.08 -10.42 5.40
CA ILE A 31 5.64 -11.29 6.49
C ILE A 31 6.75 -11.29 7.53
N GLN A 32 6.52 -10.61 8.66
CA GLN A 32 7.54 -10.51 9.71
C GLN A 32 6.91 -10.32 11.09
N GLY A 33 7.36 -11.14 12.03
CA GLY A 33 6.88 -11.16 13.40
C GLY A 33 5.62 -12.01 13.56
N THR A 34 5.22 -12.16 14.82
CA THR A 34 3.99 -12.85 15.21
C THR A 34 3.20 -11.98 16.17
N ASP A 35 1.89 -12.10 16.16
CA ASP A 35 1.04 -11.45 17.16
C ASP A 35 1.06 -12.22 18.49
N LYS A 36 0.24 -11.77 19.44
CA LYS A 36 0.12 -12.38 20.77
C LYS A 36 -0.39 -13.82 20.72
N CYS A 37 -1.10 -14.21 19.67
CA CYS A 37 -1.66 -15.54 19.46
C CYS A 37 -0.69 -16.45 18.68
N GLY A 38 0.49 -15.94 18.29
CA GLY A 38 1.46 -16.68 17.48
C GLY A 38 1.15 -16.68 15.98
N ASN A 39 0.19 -15.87 15.53
CA ASN A 39 -0.17 -15.78 14.12
C ASN A 39 0.80 -14.84 13.39
N PRO A 40 1.24 -15.18 12.15
CA PRO A 40 2.14 -14.34 11.37
C PRO A 40 1.55 -12.95 11.13
N ILE A 41 2.44 -11.95 11.09
CA ILE A 41 2.05 -10.57 10.79
C ILE A 41 2.48 -10.19 9.37
N LEU A 42 1.51 -9.80 8.55
CA LEU A 42 1.74 -9.14 7.27
C LEU A 42 1.86 -7.63 7.47
N GLN A 43 3.05 -7.09 7.28
CA GLN A 43 3.33 -5.67 7.31
C GLN A 43 3.18 -5.06 5.93
N ILE A 44 2.46 -3.94 5.85
CA ILE A 44 2.22 -3.18 4.62
C ILE A 44 2.74 -1.76 4.82
N PHE A 45 3.76 -1.37 4.04
CA PHE A 45 4.38 -0.05 4.09
C PHE A 45 3.74 0.90 3.09
N GLY A 46 2.69 1.60 3.51
CA GLY A 46 1.92 2.49 2.64
C GLY A 46 2.74 3.57 1.94
N LYS A 47 3.72 4.18 2.64
CA LYS A 47 4.56 5.27 2.08
C LYS A 47 5.42 4.84 0.89
N LEU A 48 5.69 3.55 0.78
CA LEU A 48 6.50 2.97 -0.30
C LEU A 48 5.62 2.54 -1.48
N PHE A 49 4.29 2.61 -1.34
CA PHE A 49 3.38 2.14 -2.38
C PHE A 49 3.31 3.13 -3.54
N PRO A 50 3.63 2.74 -4.78
CA PRO A 50 3.63 3.63 -5.94
C PRO A 50 2.22 3.68 -6.58
N GLY A 51 1.31 4.43 -5.97
CA GLY A 51 -0.13 4.41 -6.28
C GLY A 51 -0.53 4.86 -7.70
N ARG A 52 0.36 5.52 -8.43
CA ARG A 52 0.13 5.93 -9.84
C ARG A 52 0.68 4.96 -10.88
N VAL A 53 1.60 4.09 -10.46
CA VAL A 53 2.42 3.29 -11.38
C VAL A 53 2.02 1.83 -11.34
N VAL A 54 1.59 1.35 -10.17
CA VAL A 54 1.22 -0.04 -9.95
C VAL A 54 -0.30 -0.21 -10.08
N SER A 55 -0.72 -1.16 -10.92
CA SER A 55 -2.11 -1.53 -11.13
C SER A 55 -2.62 -2.46 -10.03
N VAL A 56 -3.94 -2.51 -9.86
CA VAL A 56 -4.62 -3.46 -8.96
C VAL A 56 -4.28 -4.90 -9.32
N GLU A 57 -4.21 -5.21 -10.61
CA GLU A 57 -3.87 -6.53 -11.13
C GLU A 57 -2.45 -6.96 -10.73
N ALA A 58 -1.46 -6.07 -10.86
CA ALA A 58 -0.09 -6.37 -10.49
C ALA A 58 0.07 -6.62 -8.98
N VAL A 59 -0.66 -5.85 -8.13
CA VAL A 59 -0.69 -6.09 -6.69
C VAL A 59 -1.32 -7.45 -6.38
N MET A 60 -2.47 -7.74 -6.96
CA MET A 60 -3.20 -8.98 -6.70
C MET A 60 -2.34 -10.20 -7.06
N LYS A 61 -1.75 -10.18 -8.26
CA LYS A 61 -0.88 -11.26 -8.73
C LYS A 61 0.35 -11.44 -7.83
N TYR A 62 0.98 -10.34 -7.39
CA TYR A 62 2.08 -10.41 -6.42
C TYR A 62 1.64 -11.01 -5.08
N LEU A 63 0.46 -10.65 -4.57
CA LEU A 63 -0.05 -11.22 -3.33
C LEU A 63 -0.30 -12.74 -3.46
N GLU A 64 -0.84 -13.19 -4.59
CA GLU A 64 -1.08 -14.61 -4.87
C GLU A 64 0.20 -15.44 -5.02
N GLU A 65 1.20 -14.90 -5.72
CA GLU A 65 2.43 -15.62 -6.02
C GLU A 65 3.41 -15.62 -4.83
N GLU A 66 3.51 -14.52 -4.08
CA GLU A 66 4.59 -14.32 -3.10
C GLU A 66 4.09 -14.28 -1.65
N ILE A 67 2.89 -13.76 -1.38
CA ILE A 67 2.44 -13.49 -0.01
C ILE A 67 1.54 -14.60 0.52
N PHE A 68 0.48 -14.98 -0.21
CA PHE A 68 -0.48 -15.98 0.25
C PHE A 68 0.16 -17.36 0.51
N PRO A 69 1.10 -17.86 -0.31
CA PRO A 69 1.81 -19.09 0.00
C PRO A 69 2.61 -19.00 1.31
N GLY A 70 3.19 -17.82 1.60
CA GLY A 70 3.92 -17.56 2.84
C GLY A 70 3.05 -17.54 4.11
N LEU A 71 1.76 -17.28 3.98
CA LEU A 71 0.80 -17.37 5.10
C LEU A 71 0.38 -18.82 5.39
N ASN A 72 0.59 -19.74 4.44
CA ASN A 72 0.38 -21.18 4.57
C ASN A 72 -1.00 -21.56 5.15
N GLY A 73 -2.05 -20.83 4.75
CA GLY A 73 -3.43 -21.05 5.22
C GLY A 73 -3.65 -20.81 6.72
N LYS A 74 -2.68 -20.23 7.43
CA LYS A 74 -2.82 -19.88 8.85
C LYS A 74 -3.60 -18.59 9.00
N LYS A 75 -4.22 -18.43 10.17
CA LYS A 75 -4.70 -17.11 10.61
C LYS A 75 -3.54 -16.14 10.65
N PHE A 76 -3.80 -14.88 10.31
CA PHE A 76 -2.77 -13.85 10.29
C PHE A 76 -3.34 -12.49 10.63
N SER A 77 -2.45 -11.60 11.05
CA SER A 77 -2.76 -10.22 11.37
C SER A 77 -2.07 -9.28 10.37
N VAL A 78 -2.70 -8.16 10.04
CA VAL A 78 -2.13 -7.15 9.13
C VAL A 78 -1.74 -5.90 9.91
N VAL A 79 -0.56 -5.37 9.66
CA VAL A 79 -0.12 -4.06 10.16
C VAL A 79 0.09 -3.12 8.99
N TYR A 80 -0.79 -2.14 8.85
CA TYR A 80 -0.69 -1.09 7.84
C TYR A 80 0.04 0.13 8.39
N MET A 81 1.24 0.38 7.89
CA MET A 81 2.04 1.56 8.26
C MET A 81 1.67 2.73 7.35
N ASN A 82 0.89 3.65 7.88
CA ASN A 82 0.39 4.83 7.15
C ASN A 82 1.27 6.08 7.35
N SER A 83 2.41 5.96 8.04
CA SER A 83 3.31 7.09 8.28
C SER A 83 3.93 7.63 6.99
N GLY A 84 3.70 8.90 6.67
CA GLY A 84 4.24 9.56 5.48
C GLY A 84 3.53 9.23 4.17
N VAL A 85 2.34 8.61 4.23
CA VAL A 85 1.50 8.35 3.05
C VAL A 85 0.90 9.66 2.55
N THR A 86 1.12 9.99 1.28
CA THR A 86 0.47 11.13 0.62
C THR A 86 -0.57 10.65 -0.39
N ARG A 87 -1.71 11.35 -0.46
CA ARG A 87 -2.76 11.03 -1.45
C ARG A 87 -2.26 11.20 -2.89
N ALA A 88 -1.33 12.12 -3.11
CA ALA A 88 -0.83 12.43 -4.45
C ALA A 88 0.05 11.31 -5.02
N GLU A 89 0.77 10.57 -4.18
CA GLU A 89 1.80 9.62 -4.61
C GLU A 89 1.42 8.17 -4.33
N ASN A 90 0.82 7.90 -3.17
CA ASN A 90 0.65 6.55 -2.65
C ASN A 90 -0.78 6.01 -2.74
N PHE A 91 -1.77 6.85 -3.01
CA PHE A 91 -3.16 6.43 -2.97
C PHE A 91 -3.64 5.95 -4.36
N PRO A 92 -3.97 4.66 -4.52
CA PRO A 92 -4.45 4.12 -5.80
C PRO A 92 -5.90 4.50 -6.12
N GLY A 93 -6.61 5.14 -5.18
CA GLY A 93 -8.03 5.47 -5.33
C GLY A 93 -8.96 4.54 -4.56
N ILE A 94 -10.13 5.05 -4.16
CA ILE A 94 -11.13 4.28 -3.39
C ILE A 94 -11.69 3.09 -4.18
N PHE A 95 -11.86 3.25 -5.50
CA PHE A 95 -12.31 2.17 -6.37
C PHE A 95 -11.28 1.05 -6.44
N ALA A 96 -9.99 1.37 -6.57
CA ALA A 96 -8.91 0.40 -6.61
C ALA A 96 -8.83 -0.42 -5.31
N LEU A 97 -8.95 0.23 -4.15
CA LEU A 97 -9.01 -0.45 -2.85
C LEU A 97 -10.21 -1.39 -2.75
N ARG A 98 -11.38 -0.94 -3.20
CA ARG A 98 -12.59 -1.79 -3.22
C ARG A 98 -12.41 -3.01 -4.12
N TRP A 99 -11.77 -2.84 -5.27
CA TRP A 99 -11.46 -3.92 -6.19
C TRP A 99 -10.45 -4.91 -5.60
N LEU A 100 -9.36 -4.42 -5.01
CA LEU A 100 -8.38 -5.25 -4.31
C LEU A 100 -9.04 -6.11 -3.24
N TYR A 101 -9.83 -5.50 -2.35
CA TYR A 101 -10.53 -6.23 -1.29
C TYR A 101 -11.47 -7.33 -1.83
N LYS A 102 -12.16 -7.05 -2.95
CA LYS A 102 -13.04 -8.02 -3.59
C LYS A 102 -12.30 -9.15 -4.31
N ALA A 103 -11.09 -8.87 -4.81
CA ALA A 103 -10.28 -9.84 -5.53
C ALA A 103 -9.60 -10.84 -4.59
N ILE A 104 -9.38 -10.49 -3.31
CA ILE A 104 -8.81 -11.40 -2.32
C ILE A 104 -9.70 -12.65 -2.17
N PRO A 105 -9.13 -13.87 -2.33
CA PRO A 105 -9.84 -15.12 -2.11
C PRO A 105 -10.51 -15.18 -0.74
N VAL A 106 -11.70 -15.77 -0.68
CA VAL A 106 -12.50 -15.81 0.55
C VAL A 106 -11.76 -16.53 1.66
N GLU A 107 -11.03 -17.60 1.31
CA GLU A 107 -10.24 -18.42 2.22
C GLU A 107 -9.11 -17.63 2.88
N VAL A 108 -8.50 -16.69 2.15
CA VAL A 108 -7.46 -15.80 2.70
C VAL A 108 -8.12 -14.74 3.58
N ARG A 109 -9.26 -14.19 3.15
CA ARG A 109 -9.98 -13.16 3.90
C ARG A 109 -10.53 -13.69 5.23
N ASP A 110 -10.99 -14.93 5.27
CA ASP A 110 -11.54 -15.56 6.48
C ASP A 110 -10.44 -15.88 7.52
N ASN A 111 -9.19 -15.98 7.07
CA ASN A 111 -8.01 -16.14 7.93
C ASN A 111 -7.46 -14.81 8.48
N LEU A 112 -7.97 -13.66 8.02
CA LEU A 112 -7.57 -12.37 8.54
C LEU A 112 -8.21 -12.13 9.92
N GLU A 113 -7.39 -12.15 10.97
CA GLU A 113 -7.87 -12.02 12.35
C GLU A 113 -8.02 -10.55 12.77
N SER A 114 -7.02 -9.73 12.45
CA SER A 114 -7.01 -8.33 12.86
C SER A 114 -6.22 -7.44 11.90
N VAL A 115 -6.62 -6.17 11.84
CA VAL A 115 -5.93 -5.13 11.06
C VAL A 115 -5.57 -3.98 11.98
N TYR A 116 -4.28 -3.75 12.16
CA TYR A 116 -3.73 -2.63 12.91
C TYR A 116 -3.29 -1.54 11.96
N ILE A 117 -3.73 -0.31 12.20
CA ILE A 117 -3.30 0.87 11.44
C ILE A 117 -2.36 1.69 12.32
N VAL A 118 -1.12 1.85 11.87
CA VAL A 118 -0.12 2.68 12.56
C VAL A 118 -0.03 4.02 11.84
N LEU A 119 -0.57 5.05 12.49
CA LEU A 119 -0.43 6.45 12.05
C LEU A 119 0.89 7.01 12.61
N GLY A 120 1.68 7.64 11.76
CA GLY A 120 2.87 8.36 12.21
C GLY A 120 2.47 9.56 13.07
N ILE A 121 3.18 9.79 14.18
CA ILE A 121 3.00 10.99 15.01
C ILE A 121 3.56 12.18 14.25
N THR A 122 2.75 12.83 13.40
CA THR A 122 3.11 14.10 12.79
C THR A 122 2.70 15.25 13.71
N THR A 123 3.71 15.77 14.40
CA THR A 123 3.76 17.03 15.18
C THR A 123 2.98 17.06 16.50
N TRP A 124 3.71 17.38 17.57
CA TRP A 124 3.20 17.92 18.83
C TRP A 124 2.13 19.01 18.59
N PRO A 125 1.20 19.23 19.53
CA PRO A 125 0.23 20.32 19.43
C PRO A 125 0.99 21.62 19.17
N ARG A 126 0.66 22.31 18.06
CA ARG A 126 1.13 23.68 17.87
C ARG A 126 0.71 24.46 19.12
N PRO A 127 1.63 25.13 19.84
CA PRO A 127 1.20 26.01 20.91
C PRO A 127 0.20 26.99 20.29
N LEU A 128 -1.01 27.02 20.85
CA LEU A 128 -2.02 27.99 20.49
C LEU A 128 -1.33 29.36 20.57
N ARG A 129 -1.15 30.00 19.41
CA ARG A 129 -0.63 31.37 19.35
C ARG A 129 -1.49 32.19 20.29
N GLY A 130 -0.86 32.77 21.31
CA GLY A 130 -1.51 33.38 22.45
C GLY A 130 -2.69 34.24 22.06
N ILE A 131 -3.87 33.85 22.56
CA ILE A 131 -4.99 34.76 22.72
C ILE A 131 -4.51 35.76 23.77
N LYS A 132 -4.06 36.94 23.31
CA LYS A 132 -3.79 38.08 24.17
C LYS A 132 -5.15 38.66 24.52
N ILE A 133 -5.69 38.28 25.67
CA ILE A 133 -6.80 39.02 26.29
C ILE A 133 -6.21 40.39 26.66
N ARG A 134 -6.73 41.45 26.05
CA ARG A 134 -6.46 42.81 26.50
C ARG A 134 -7.48 43.11 27.61
N ASP A 135 -6.98 43.58 28.74
CA ASP A 135 -7.78 44.30 29.73
C ASP A 135 -8.33 45.61 29.15
#